data_AF-A0A6C0BUA6-F1
#
_entry.id   AF-A0A6C0BUA6-F1
#
_cell.length_a   1.000
_cell.length_b   1.000
_cell.length_c   1.000
_cell.angle_alpha   90.00
_cell.angle_beta   90.00
_cell.angle_gamma   90.00
#
_symmetry.space_group_name_H-M   'P 1'
#
loop_
_entity.id
_entity.type
_entity.pdbx_description
1 polymer ?
#
loop_
_entity_poly.entity_id
_entity_poly.type
_entity_poly.pdbx_seq_one_letter_code
_entity_poly.pdbx_strand_id
1 'polypeptide(L)'
;MSFATECFSGECGLCKNCCQNTDESLQINIHKKNEDERRSNDLSKLMGKNYVQEVKDRYNKNLKGWCKTYSFKEPFCYGYAPEKKSETFTGRNEKYKIIDKIHNHVCDNTYCKMMYYTSTNWEQDKKYSLLPVYKNINEEKFLCGPCLTNDSFK
;
A
#
# COMPACT_ATOMS: atom_id res chain seq x y z
N MET A 1 23.34 32.09 -24.44
CA MET A 1 21.94 32.39 -24.82
C MET A 1 21.42 31.18 -25.57
N SER A 2 20.53 30.39 -24.96
CA SER A 2 19.90 29.25 -25.63
C SER A 2 18.68 29.75 -26.40
N PHE A 3 18.74 29.66 -27.73
CA PHE A 3 17.60 29.93 -28.59
C PHE A 3 16.76 28.67 -28.71
N ALA A 4 15.70 28.59 -27.91
CA ALA A 4 14.62 27.63 -28.17
C ALA A 4 13.48 28.40 -28.85
N THR A 5 13.06 27.93 -30.02
CA THR A 5 11.92 28.48 -30.76
C THR A 5 10.65 28.45 -29.90
N GLU A 6 9.92 29.57 -29.86
CA GLU A 6 8.65 29.66 -29.14
C GLU A 6 7.61 28.68 -29.70
N CYS A 7 6.83 28.06 -28.81
CA CYS A 7 5.80 27.12 -29.21
C CYS A 7 4.60 27.89 -29.77
N PHE A 8 4.44 27.86 -31.10
CA PHE A 8 3.37 28.58 -31.79
C PHE A 8 2.00 27.90 -31.68
N SER A 9 1.94 26.59 -31.41
CA SER A 9 0.69 25.81 -31.45
C SER A 9 0.09 25.48 -30.10
N GLY A 10 0.84 25.57 -28.99
CA GLY A 10 0.37 25.15 -27.67
C GLY A 10 0.11 23.64 -27.53
N GLU A 11 0.33 22.83 -28.57
CA GLU A 11 0.02 21.39 -28.60
C GLU A 11 1.24 20.49 -28.80
N CYS A 12 2.47 21.04 -28.84
CA CYS A 12 3.64 20.24 -29.19
C CYS A 12 4.02 19.16 -28.16
N GLY A 13 3.44 19.22 -26.95
CA GLY A 13 3.63 18.21 -25.90
C GLY A 13 5.04 18.09 -25.32
N LEU A 14 5.98 18.94 -25.75
CA LEU A 14 7.41 18.81 -25.43
C LEU A 14 8.06 20.09 -24.88
N CYS A 15 7.37 21.25 -24.94
CA CYS A 15 7.91 22.52 -24.44
C CYS A 15 7.36 22.87 -23.05
N LYS A 16 8.03 23.80 -22.35
CA LYS A 16 7.65 24.25 -20.99
C LYS A 16 6.20 24.75 -20.88
N ASN A 17 5.62 25.29 -21.95
CA ASN A 17 4.23 25.76 -21.94
C ASN A 17 3.21 24.63 -22.19
N CYS A 18 3.60 23.56 -22.89
CA CYS A 18 2.73 22.41 -23.16
C CYS A 18 2.88 21.30 -22.10
N CYS A 19 4.08 21.18 -21.53
CA CYS A 19 4.35 20.35 -20.36
C CYS A 19 4.04 21.21 -19.13
N GLN A 20 2.82 21.13 -18.59
CA GLN A 20 2.34 21.83 -17.40
C GLN A 20 3.13 21.49 -16.11
N ASN A 21 4.44 21.65 -16.10
CA ASN A 21 5.30 21.54 -14.93
C ASN A 21 5.43 22.91 -14.25
N THR A 22 4.29 23.45 -13.84
CA THR A 22 4.21 24.59 -12.93
C THR A 22 3.55 24.13 -11.64
N ASP A 23 4.34 23.51 -10.76
CA ASP A 23 4.48 23.85 -9.33
C ASP A 23 5.23 22.73 -8.60
N GLU A 24 6.54 22.91 -8.37
CA GLU A 24 7.41 21.93 -7.69
C GLU A 24 7.20 21.87 -6.16
N SER A 25 6.31 22.66 -5.58
CA SER A 25 6.14 22.74 -4.11
C SER A 25 4.94 21.97 -3.54
N LEU A 26 4.03 21.46 -4.39
CA LEU A 26 2.78 20.79 -3.94
C LEU A 26 2.67 19.31 -4.32
N GLN A 27 3.58 18.76 -5.15
CA GLN A 27 3.36 17.45 -5.77
C GLN A 27 4.22 16.28 -5.25
N ILE A 28 5.14 16.48 -4.30
CA ILE A 28 6.03 15.41 -3.86
C ILE A 28 5.24 14.24 -3.22
N ASN A 29 4.21 14.53 -2.44
CA ASN A 29 3.40 13.48 -1.79
C ASN A 29 2.31 12.89 -2.71
N ILE A 30 1.80 13.67 -3.67
CA ILE A 30 0.78 13.23 -4.64
C ILE A 30 1.43 12.32 -5.70
N HIS A 31 2.60 12.68 -6.21
CA HIS A 31 3.34 11.83 -7.14
C HIS A 31 3.77 10.51 -6.51
N LYS A 32 4.19 10.49 -5.24
CA LYS A 32 4.62 9.25 -4.56
C LYS A 32 3.49 8.24 -4.41
N LYS A 33 2.29 8.69 -4.00
CA LYS A 33 1.10 7.81 -3.92
C LYS A 33 0.72 7.28 -5.30
N ASN A 34 0.81 8.11 -6.33
CA ASN A 34 0.54 7.72 -7.71
C ASN A 34 1.59 6.71 -8.23
N GLU A 35 2.88 6.89 -7.90
CA GLU A 35 3.94 5.95 -8.29
C GLU A 35 3.77 4.56 -7.67
N ASP A 36 3.44 4.48 -6.38
CA ASP A 36 3.22 3.19 -5.71
C ASP A 36 2.04 2.42 -6.32
N GLU A 37 0.96 3.14 -6.66
CA GLU A 37 -0.19 2.59 -7.36
C GLU A 37 0.19 2.12 -8.77
N ARG A 38 0.91 2.95 -9.53
CA ARG A 38 1.42 2.59 -10.87
C ARG A 38 2.31 1.36 -10.82
N ARG A 39 3.27 1.30 -9.90
CA ARG A 39 4.15 0.15 -9.69
C ARG A 39 3.38 -1.11 -9.34
N SER A 40 2.37 -0.99 -8.49
CA SER A 40 1.50 -2.11 -8.11
C SER A 40 0.69 -2.63 -9.29
N ASN A 41 0.16 -1.72 -10.12
CA ASN A 41 -0.57 -2.07 -11.33
C ASN A 41 0.35 -2.70 -12.38
N ASP A 42 1.55 -2.15 -12.58
CA ASP A 42 2.54 -2.70 -13.50
C ASP A 42 2.99 -4.09 -13.06
N LEU A 43 3.23 -4.29 -11.76
CA LEU A 43 3.53 -5.61 -11.19
C LEU A 43 2.39 -6.60 -11.51
N SER A 44 1.14 -6.22 -11.31
CA SER A 44 0.01 -7.11 -11.59
C SER A 44 -0.06 -7.56 -13.06
N LYS A 45 0.29 -6.67 -13.99
CA LYS A 45 0.35 -6.96 -15.42
C LYS A 45 1.52 -7.88 -15.76
N LEU A 46 2.68 -7.62 -15.16
CA LEU A 46 3.90 -8.43 -15.36
C LEU A 46 3.72 -9.86 -14.85
N MET A 47 3.10 -10.03 -13.68
CA MET A 47 2.91 -11.37 -13.07
C MET A 47 1.80 -12.17 -13.74
N GLY A 48 0.79 -11.49 -14.31
CA GLY A 48 -0.36 -12.12 -14.93
C GLY A 48 -1.43 -12.57 -13.93
N LYS A 49 -2.67 -12.73 -14.42
CA LYS A 49 -3.86 -12.93 -13.59
C LYS A 49 -3.78 -14.18 -12.70
N ASN A 50 -3.24 -15.28 -13.22
CA ASN A 50 -3.15 -16.55 -12.47
C ASN A 50 -2.23 -16.40 -11.26
N TYR A 51 -1.05 -15.80 -11.45
CA TYR A 51 -0.11 -15.59 -10.36
C TYR A 51 -0.67 -14.62 -9.31
N VAL A 52 -1.32 -13.53 -9.74
CA VAL A 52 -1.98 -12.60 -8.82
C VAL A 52 -3.02 -13.32 -7.96
N GLN A 53 -3.77 -14.25 -8.54
CA GLN A 53 -4.75 -15.05 -7.79
C GLN A 53 -4.06 -15.98 -6.78
N GLU A 54 -2.97 -16.66 -7.15
CA GLU A 54 -2.20 -17.50 -6.23
C GLU A 54 -1.65 -16.71 -5.03
N VAL A 55 -1.15 -15.50 -5.27
CA VAL A 55 -0.69 -14.59 -4.22
C VAL A 55 -1.85 -14.18 -3.30
N LYS A 56 -3.02 -13.87 -3.87
CA LYS A 56 -4.24 -13.57 -3.11
C LYS A 56 -4.65 -14.74 -2.23
N ASP A 57 -4.65 -15.95 -2.76
CA ASP A 57 -5.07 -17.15 -2.03
C ASP A 57 -4.10 -17.49 -0.89
N ARG A 58 -2.79 -17.38 -1.14
CA ARG A 58 -1.76 -17.55 -0.12
C ARG A 58 -1.91 -16.51 0.99
N TYR A 59 -2.03 -15.23 0.62
CA TYR A 59 -2.23 -14.16 1.59
C TYR A 59 -3.50 -14.37 2.41
N ASN A 60 -4.63 -14.75 1.78
CA ASN A 60 -5.89 -15.01 2.47
C ASN A 60 -5.77 -16.19 3.45
N LYS A 61 -5.03 -17.24 3.09
CA LYS A 61 -4.74 -18.37 3.99
C LYS A 61 -3.94 -17.91 5.20
N ASN A 62 -2.89 -17.12 4.97
CA ASN A 62 -1.99 -16.66 6.02
C ASN A 62 -2.67 -15.63 6.93
N LEU A 63 -3.50 -14.75 6.37
CA LEU A 63 -4.38 -13.86 7.12
C LEU A 63 -5.35 -14.63 8.01
N LYS A 64 -6.04 -15.65 7.48
CA LYS A 64 -6.93 -16.51 8.28
C LYS A 64 -6.17 -17.22 9.40
N GLY A 65 -4.95 -17.70 9.13
CA GLY A 65 -4.07 -18.29 10.13
C GLY A 65 -3.73 -17.29 11.23
N TRP A 66 -3.28 -16.10 10.86
CA TRP A 66 -2.95 -15.02 11.77
C TRP A 66 -4.15 -14.63 12.65
N CYS A 67 -5.33 -14.40 12.04
CA CYS A 67 -6.53 -14.06 12.79
C CYS A 67 -6.94 -15.16 13.78
N LYS A 68 -6.78 -16.44 13.42
CA LYS A 68 -7.04 -17.56 14.34
C LYS A 68 -6.05 -17.58 15.51
N THR A 69 -4.76 -17.42 15.24
CA THR A 69 -3.71 -17.40 16.27
C THR A 69 -3.97 -16.33 17.31
N TYR A 70 -4.42 -15.15 16.87
CA TYR A 70 -4.65 -14.01 17.75
C TYR A 70 -6.11 -13.82 18.15
N SER A 71 -7.02 -14.75 17.82
CA SER A 71 -8.47 -14.58 18.04
C SER A 71 -9.03 -13.25 17.52
N PHE A 72 -8.42 -12.69 16.47
CA PHE A 72 -8.82 -11.43 15.86
C PHE A 72 -10.07 -11.70 15.02
N LYS A 73 -11.19 -11.08 15.39
CA LYS A 73 -12.45 -11.21 14.65
C LYS A 73 -12.73 -10.00 13.79
N GLU A 74 -12.56 -8.80 14.36
CA GLU A 74 -12.99 -7.53 13.77
C GLU A 74 -12.03 -6.41 14.23
N PRO A 75 -11.98 -5.24 13.55
CA PRO A 75 -11.06 -4.14 13.89
C PRO A 75 -11.19 -3.54 15.28
N PHE A 76 -12.19 -3.92 16.07
CA PHE A 76 -12.39 -3.51 17.46
C PHE A 76 -12.39 -4.71 18.41
N CYS A 77 -12.21 -5.92 17.88
CA CYS A 77 -12.18 -7.19 18.61
C CYS A 77 -10.86 -7.91 18.31
N TYR A 78 -9.78 -7.40 18.92
CA TYR A 78 -8.40 -7.84 18.68
C TYR A 78 -8.09 -9.23 19.24
N GLY A 79 -8.90 -9.72 20.19
CA GLY A 79 -8.58 -10.95 20.91
C GLY A 79 -7.24 -10.84 21.64
N TYR A 80 -6.32 -11.75 21.32
CA TYR A 80 -4.95 -11.79 21.83
C TYR A 80 -3.94 -11.04 20.94
N ALA A 81 -4.39 -10.36 19.87
CA ALA A 81 -3.49 -9.58 19.02
C ALA A 81 -2.81 -8.47 19.85
N PRO A 82 -1.47 -8.35 19.81
CA PRO A 82 -0.78 -7.33 20.56
C PRO A 82 -1.19 -5.94 20.10
N GLU A 83 -1.58 -5.06 21.03
CA GLU A 83 -1.88 -3.66 20.69
C GLU A 83 -0.66 -2.92 20.16
N LYS A 84 0.51 -3.25 20.70
CA LYS A 84 1.81 -2.72 20.32
C LYS A 84 2.77 -3.86 20.01
N LYS A 85 3.55 -3.70 18.95
CA LYS A 85 4.60 -4.63 18.57
C LYS A 85 5.89 -3.87 18.28
N SER A 86 7.02 -4.49 18.52
CA SER A 86 8.33 -3.96 18.15
C SER A 86 9.00 -4.98 17.24
N GLU A 87 9.45 -4.56 16.06
CA GLU A 87 10.05 -5.43 15.06
C GLU A 87 11.31 -4.78 14.48
N THR A 88 12.24 -5.61 14.01
CA THR A 88 13.50 -5.12 13.43
C THR A 88 13.55 -5.48 11.94
N PHE A 89 13.06 -4.58 11.09
CA PHE A 89 13.07 -4.77 9.64
C PHE A 89 14.31 -4.18 8.96
N THR A 90 14.75 -3.01 9.40
CA THR A 90 15.82 -2.22 8.78
C THR A 90 17.10 -2.19 9.62
N GLY A 91 17.25 -3.14 10.54
CA GLY A 91 18.26 -3.09 11.60
C GLY A 91 17.94 -2.08 12.71
N ARG A 92 16.83 -1.33 12.58
CA ARG A 92 16.28 -0.45 13.62
C ARG A 92 15.08 -1.10 14.27
N ASN A 93 14.94 -0.90 15.58
CA ASN A 93 13.76 -1.33 16.33
C ASN A 93 12.60 -0.37 15.98
N GLU A 94 11.71 -0.84 15.12
CA GLU A 94 10.51 -0.14 14.69
C GLU A 94 9.34 -0.53 15.59
N LYS A 95 8.67 0.47 16.16
CA LYS A 95 7.51 0.25 17.03
C LYS A 95 6.23 0.50 16.25
N TYR A 96 5.27 -0.40 16.43
CA TYR A 96 4.02 -0.46 15.71
C TYR A 96 2.85 -0.49 16.70
N LYS A 97 1.76 0.19 16.36
CA LYS A 97 0.49 0.15 17.11
C LYS A 97 -0.65 -0.25 16.18
N ILE A 98 -1.49 -1.18 16.61
CA ILE A 98 -2.68 -1.58 15.83
C ILE A 98 -3.66 -0.40 15.70
N ILE A 99 -4.29 -0.29 14.53
CA ILE A 99 -5.29 0.74 14.27
C ILE A 99 -6.62 0.30 14.86
N ASP A 100 -7.24 1.18 15.64
CA ASP A 100 -8.28 0.77 16.58
C ASP A 100 -9.73 0.83 16.06
N LYS A 101 -9.94 0.91 14.73
CA LYS A 101 -11.24 1.10 14.06
C LYS A 101 -11.19 0.65 12.60
N ILE A 102 -12.36 0.68 11.94
CA ILE A 102 -12.46 0.61 10.47
C ILE A 102 -11.56 1.71 9.87
N HIS A 103 -10.73 1.33 8.91
CA HIS A 103 -9.75 2.23 8.31
C HIS A 103 -9.77 2.19 6.78
N ASN A 104 -9.13 3.16 6.15
CA ASN A 104 -8.85 3.18 4.70
C ASN A 104 -7.36 2.96 4.40
N HIS A 105 -6.58 2.54 5.40
CA HIS A 105 -5.16 2.28 5.24
C HIS A 105 -4.89 0.94 4.55
N VAL A 106 -3.91 0.95 3.64
CA VAL A 106 -3.43 -0.23 2.93
C VAL A 106 -2.04 -0.57 3.46
N CYS A 107 -1.74 -1.86 3.60
CA CYS A 107 -0.40 -2.31 3.96
C CYS A 107 0.62 -1.86 2.92
N ASP A 108 1.76 -1.32 3.36
CA ASP A 108 2.82 -0.79 2.50
C ASP A 108 3.65 -1.85 1.79
N ASN A 109 3.43 -3.14 2.08
CA ASN A 109 4.04 -4.21 1.32
C ASN A 109 3.57 -4.18 -0.15
N THR A 110 4.51 -4.25 -1.09
CA THR A 110 4.25 -4.17 -2.54
C THR A 110 3.20 -5.17 -3.01
N TYR A 111 3.24 -6.42 -2.53
CA TYR A 111 2.25 -7.43 -2.92
C TYR A 111 0.88 -7.13 -2.32
N CYS A 112 0.82 -6.60 -1.09
CA CYS A 112 -0.44 -6.16 -0.50
C CYS A 112 -1.07 -4.99 -1.28
N LYS A 113 -0.27 -4.01 -1.68
CA LYS A 113 -0.71 -2.91 -2.56
C LYS A 113 -1.21 -3.44 -3.91
N MET A 114 -0.46 -4.33 -4.56
CA MET A 114 -0.89 -5.01 -5.79
C MET A 114 -2.25 -5.70 -5.63
N MET A 115 -2.46 -6.45 -4.56
CA MET A 115 -3.73 -7.12 -4.30
C MET A 115 -4.88 -6.12 -4.06
N TYR A 116 -4.62 -5.01 -3.37
CA TYR A 116 -5.62 -3.97 -3.10
C TYR A 116 -6.06 -3.26 -4.39
N TYR A 117 -5.11 -2.80 -5.22
CA TYR A 117 -5.42 -2.07 -6.45
C TYR A 117 -6.04 -2.95 -7.54
N THR A 118 -5.80 -4.26 -7.50
CA THR A 118 -6.45 -5.24 -8.40
C THR A 118 -7.74 -5.83 -7.82
N SER A 119 -8.17 -5.38 -6.63
CA SER A 119 -9.41 -5.82 -6.00
C SER A 119 -10.58 -4.94 -6.41
N THR A 120 -11.79 -5.46 -6.26
CA THR A 120 -13.00 -4.67 -6.55
C THR A 120 -13.21 -3.59 -5.48
N ASN A 121 -13.91 -2.50 -5.82
CA ASN A 121 -14.25 -1.44 -4.84
C ASN A 121 -14.96 -2.01 -3.61
N TRP A 122 -15.85 -3.00 -3.82
CA TRP A 122 -16.54 -3.68 -2.72
C TRP A 122 -15.55 -4.37 -1.77
N GLU A 123 -14.53 -5.05 -2.29
CA GLU A 123 -13.51 -5.68 -1.46
C GLU A 123 -12.67 -4.62 -0.72
N GLN A 124 -12.31 -3.52 -1.38
CA GLN A 124 -11.56 -2.42 -0.76
C GLN A 124 -12.33 -1.86 0.44
N ASP A 125 -13.63 -1.61 0.28
CA ASP A 125 -14.47 -1.00 1.32
C ASP A 125 -14.89 -1.96 2.44
N LYS A 126 -15.13 -3.23 2.13
CA LYS A 126 -15.69 -4.19 3.10
C LYS A 126 -14.67 -5.15 3.69
N LYS A 127 -13.63 -5.50 2.93
CA LYS A 127 -12.62 -6.48 3.36
C LYS A 127 -11.36 -5.78 3.85
N TYR A 128 -10.77 -4.89 3.04
CA TYR A 128 -9.49 -4.26 3.38
C TYR A 128 -9.59 -3.29 4.56
N SER A 129 -10.74 -2.62 4.70
CA SER A 129 -11.02 -1.72 5.81
C SER A 129 -11.12 -2.40 7.18
N LEU A 130 -11.26 -3.73 7.19
CA LEU A 130 -11.40 -4.55 8.39
C LEU A 130 -10.13 -5.33 8.75
N LEU A 131 -9.05 -5.17 7.98
CA LEU A 131 -7.84 -5.95 8.20
C LEU A 131 -7.10 -5.51 9.48
N PRO A 132 -6.39 -6.43 10.16
CA PRO A 132 -5.50 -6.06 11.26
C PRO A 132 -4.31 -5.27 10.70
N VAL A 133 -4.36 -3.94 10.71
CA VAL A 133 -3.27 -3.07 10.26
C VAL A 133 -2.62 -2.35 11.44
N TYR A 134 -1.30 -2.31 11.43
CA TYR A 134 -0.46 -1.64 12.39
C TYR A 134 0.21 -0.42 11.76
N LYS A 135 0.18 0.71 12.46
CA LYS A 135 0.87 1.94 12.09
C LYS A 135 2.20 2.03 12.84
N ASN A 136 3.28 2.36 12.13
CA ASN A 136 4.56 2.70 12.74
C ASN A 136 4.41 3.99 13.57
N ILE A 137 4.95 4.00 14.78
CA ILE A 137 4.80 5.15 15.70
C ILE A 137 5.64 6.35 15.22
N ASN A 138 6.75 6.10 14.53
CA ASN A 138 7.71 7.12 14.10
C ASN A 138 7.58 7.52 12.62
N GLU A 139 6.92 6.69 11.81
CA GLU A 139 6.82 6.87 10.35
C GLU A 139 5.38 6.71 9.88
N GLU A 140 5.03 7.34 8.76
CA GLU A 140 3.74 7.11 8.09
C GLU A 140 3.78 5.81 7.28
N LYS A 141 3.98 4.70 7.99
CA LYS A 141 4.11 3.35 7.43
C LYS A 141 3.12 2.40 8.08
N PHE A 142 2.44 1.61 7.27
CA PHE A 142 1.36 0.72 7.65
C PHE A 142 1.69 -0.72 7.26
N LEU A 143 1.57 -1.67 8.18
CA LEU A 143 1.78 -3.09 7.90
C LEU A 143 0.61 -3.91 8.43
N CYS A 144 0.08 -4.84 7.64
CA CYS A 144 -0.90 -5.79 8.15
C CYS A 144 -0.26 -6.82 9.09
N GLY A 145 -1.06 -7.45 9.95
CA GLY A 145 -0.62 -8.47 10.90
C GLY A 145 0.27 -9.54 10.28
N PRO A 146 -0.13 -10.19 9.18
CA PRO A 146 0.71 -11.16 8.47
C PRO A 146 2.03 -10.57 7.94
N CYS A 147 2.07 -9.29 7.54
CA CYS A 147 3.30 -8.66 7.05
C CYS A 147 4.25 -8.36 8.21
N LEU A 148 3.68 -8.07 9.37
CA LEU A 148 4.41 -7.78 10.59
C LEU A 148 5.04 -9.02 11.23
N THR A 149 4.48 -10.22 11.01
CA THR A 149 5.08 -11.49 11.46
C THR A 149 5.92 -12.18 10.36
N ASN A 150 6.09 -11.53 9.20
CA ASN A 150 6.76 -12.11 8.03
C ASN A 150 6.12 -13.44 7.56
N ASP A 151 4.81 -13.59 7.73
CA ASP A 151 4.05 -14.76 7.30
C ASP A 151 3.20 -14.48 6.06
N SER A 152 3.25 -13.28 5.48
CA SER A 152 2.29 -12.88 4.43
C SER A 152 2.33 -13.72 3.16
N PHE A 153 3.52 -14.16 2.75
CA PHE A 153 3.74 -14.82 1.46
C PHE A 153 4.62 -16.07 1.53
N LYS A 154 5.03 -16.47 2.74
CA LYS A 154 5.58 -17.81 3.01
C LYS A 154 4.51 -18.86 2.76
#